data_AF-A0A3S2TNF5-F1
#
_entry.id   AF-A0A3S2TNF5-F1
#
_cell.length_a   1.000
_cell.length_b   1.000
_cell.length_c   1.000
_cell.angle_alpha   90.00
_cell.angle_beta   90.00
_cell.angle_gamma   90.00
#
_symmetry.space_group_name_H-M   'P 1'
#
loop_
_entity.id
_entity.type
_entity.pdbx_description
1 polymer ?
#
loop_
_entity_poly.entity_id
_entity_poly.type
_entity_poly.pdbx_seq_one_letter_code
_entity_poly.pdbx_strand_id
1 'polypeptide(L)'
;MNRRTTLSAALLVATALGSAALPAVAQTTPPQRFVLEGAVIDSRNAQNLGVTSESGEIAALFRAQKTLTFGILRSAGIDLDTLPPEVRARIERFQTTNVEAFRAFSNGLDLKDQGRFAEAREQFRRAAELDPGFALAVEQQQAMPEITLGTQVQIRAVVAAAAGQAVDRGKATYVIDAARAVAAIQAGQTVVQVAAAAPTDATALSAGDRSRDYTSNPAGSGTDFVPNLATGLAFNVTNAGQPTLGYGLNTEWKGDTYRVSDTGALESVGRAGDFQAQRAGATQQALGSSTLADGTVAYWGRWLSTPDASASVTLGGQVVRAPALGAVDWIAGDATRGMPTTGTAVFTPAGGGNLTGVSGSVAVNFVTRDVGVQNLGFTVDGLVFSGLNGSTRFDARTLSGAFSGNYSSGSCTGCTGFVPQSSVFGGNFLGSNADGLIFSTILLDGAATHGGTTLLKRP
;
A
#
# COMPACT_ATOMS: atom_id res chain seq x y z
N MET A 1 11.20 -23.53 33.42
CA MET A 1 10.94 -22.20 32.83
C MET A 1 11.41 -22.22 31.37
N ASN A 2 10.52 -22.51 30.42
CA ASN A 2 10.86 -22.58 28.99
C ASN A 2 10.84 -21.17 28.38
N ARG A 3 12.01 -20.57 28.16
CA ARG A 3 12.15 -19.33 27.38
C ARG A 3 12.03 -19.71 25.89
N ARG A 4 10.92 -19.29 25.26
CA ARG A 4 10.78 -19.31 23.80
C ARG A 4 11.54 -18.10 23.23
N THR A 5 12.58 -18.36 22.45
CA THR A 5 13.39 -17.35 21.77
C THR A 5 12.80 -17.09 20.38
N THR A 6 12.40 -15.85 20.10
CA THR A 6 11.91 -15.40 18.79
C THR A 6 13.08 -14.90 17.93
N LEU A 7 13.30 -15.51 16.76
CA LEU A 7 14.30 -15.09 15.77
C LEU A 7 13.89 -13.81 15.02
N SER A 8 14.86 -12.95 14.69
CA SER A 8 14.69 -11.68 13.95
C SER A 8 15.62 -11.58 12.74
N ALA A 9 15.25 -10.73 11.77
CA ALA A 9 15.81 -10.63 10.42
C ALA A 9 17.22 -10.02 10.32
N ALA A 10 17.98 -10.43 9.30
CA ALA A 10 19.30 -9.90 8.94
C ALA A 10 19.22 -9.06 7.65
N LEU A 11 19.96 -7.95 7.59
CA LEU A 11 20.08 -7.03 6.45
C LEU A 11 21.50 -7.13 5.86
N LEU A 12 21.64 -7.25 4.54
CA LEU A 12 22.91 -7.34 3.81
C LEU A 12 23.07 -6.12 2.89
N VAL A 13 24.22 -5.43 2.92
CA VAL A 13 24.54 -4.28 2.05
C VAL A 13 25.88 -4.54 1.35
N ALA A 14 25.96 -4.31 0.04
CA ALA A 14 27.19 -4.45 -0.76
C ALA A 14 27.44 -3.19 -1.61
N THR A 15 28.65 -2.65 -1.57
CA THR A 15 29.09 -1.46 -2.31
C THR A 15 30.24 -1.79 -3.27
N ALA A 16 30.16 -1.30 -4.52
CA ALA A 16 31.20 -1.44 -5.54
C ALA A 16 31.64 -0.06 -6.06
N LEU A 17 32.95 0.17 -6.13
CA LEU A 17 33.55 1.41 -6.65
C LEU A 17 34.20 1.13 -8.02
N GLY A 18 33.90 1.98 -9.01
CA GLY A 18 34.45 1.90 -10.37
C GLY A 18 35.19 3.19 -10.77
N SER A 19 36.33 3.05 -11.44
CA SER A 19 37.22 4.15 -11.88
C SER A 19 37.42 4.14 -13.41
N ALA A 20 37.56 5.34 -14.00
CA ALA A 20 37.53 5.62 -15.44
C ALA A 20 38.89 5.51 -16.18
N ALA A 21 38.81 5.53 -17.53
CA ALA A 21 39.70 4.88 -18.51
C ALA A 21 40.93 5.66 -19.03
N LEU A 22 41.94 4.89 -19.48
CA LEU A 22 43.13 5.25 -20.30
C LEU A 22 43.56 4.03 -21.17
N PRO A 23 44.42 4.19 -22.21
CA PRO A 23 44.41 3.34 -23.42
C PRO A 23 44.99 1.92 -23.26
N ALA A 24 44.64 1.07 -24.23
CA ALA A 24 44.75 -0.38 -24.28
C ALA A 24 46.20 -0.92 -24.22
N VAL A 25 46.72 -1.05 -23.01
CA VAL A 25 47.63 -2.15 -22.64
C VAL A 25 46.73 -3.36 -22.35
N ALA A 26 47.20 -4.60 -22.54
CA ALA A 26 46.49 -5.79 -22.07
C ALA A 26 46.31 -5.69 -20.55
N GLN A 27 45.21 -5.06 -20.13
CA GLN A 27 44.89 -4.83 -18.73
C GLN A 27 44.46 -6.18 -18.18
N THR A 28 45.37 -6.82 -17.45
CA THR A 28 45.00 -7.82 -16.47
C THR A 28 43.96 -7.16 -15.57
N THR A 29 42.69 -7.60 -15.72
CA THR A 29 41.59 -7.05 -14.94
C THR A 29 41.99 -7.15 -13.47
N PRO A 30 42.08 -6.03 -12.74
CA PRO A 30 42.53 -6.07 -11.37
C PRO A 30 41.64 -7.02 -10.58
N PRO A 31 42.22 -7.84 -9.68
CA PRO A 31 41.46 -8.77 -8.87
C PRO A 31 40.27 -8.06 -8.20
N GLN A 32 39.06 -8.55 -8.45
CA GLN A 32 37.84 -8.01 -7.87
C GLN A 32 37.76 -8.44 -6.40
N ARG A 33 37.86 -7.46 -5.50
CA ARG A 33 37.76 -7.65 -4.05
C ARG A 33 36.37 -7.33 -3.54
N PHE A 34 35.95 -8.01 -2.48
CA PHE A 34 34.72 -7.74 -1.76
C PHE A 34 34.97 -7.56 -0.27
N VAL A 35 34.02 -6.89 0.40
CA VAL A 35 33.88 -6.85 1.85
C VAL A 35 32.42 -7.18 2.18
N LEU A 36 32.20 -8.10 3.10
CA LEU A 36 30.89 -8.48 3.63
C LEU A 36 30.87 -8.16 5.12
N GLU A 37 29.90 -7.36 5.53
CA GLU A 37 29.67 -7.02 6.93
C GLU A 37 28.28 -7.48 7.34
N GLY A 38 28.17 -8.08 8.53
CA GLY A 38 26.91 -8.46 9.13
C GLY A 38 26.89 -8.13 10.61
N ALA A 39 25.82 -7.51 11.07
CA ALA A 39 25.59 -7.21 12.48
C ALA A 39 24.32 -7.91 12.97
N VAL A 40 24.36 -8.39 14.21
CA VAL A 40 23.19 -8.97 14.89
C VAL A 40 22.77 -8.03 16.00
N ILE A 41 21.53 -7.54 15.97
CA ILE A 41 21.00 -6.59 16.94
C ILE A 41 19.76 -7.20 17.61
N ASP A 42 19.73 -7.20 18.95
CA ASP A 42 18.52 -7.56 19.70
C ASP A 42 17.52 -6.39 19.64
N SER A 43 16.39 -6.59 18.98
CA SER A 43 15.38 -5.56 18.74
C SER A 43 14.68 -5.08 20.02
N ARG A 44 14.76 -5.83 21.13
CA ARG A 44 14.07 -5.47 22.38
C ARG A 44 14.79 -4.37 23.15
N ASN A 45 16.11 -4.31 23.03
CA ASN A 45 16.95 -3.39 23.78
C ASN A 45 17.97 -2.67 22.88
N ALA A 46 17.90 -2.86 21.56
CA ALA A 46 18.85 -2.35 20.57
C ALA A 46 20.31 -2.74 20.84
N GLN A 47 20.56 -3.82 21.58
CA GLN A 47 21.91 -4.27 21.90
C GLN A 47 22.54 -4.97 20.69
N ASN A 48 23.73 -4.52 20.29
CA ASN A 48 24.54 -5.21 19.30
C ASN A 48 25.12 -6.49 19.92
N LEU A 49 24.71 -7.65 19.41
CA LEU A 49 25.16 -8.98 19.85
C LEU A 49 26.46 -9.41 19.15
N GLY A 50 26.88 -8.71 18.10
CA GLY A 50 28.14 -8.94 17.42
C GLY A 50 28.15 -8.41 15.99
N VAL A 51 29.33 -8.01 15.54
CA VAL A 51 29.63 -7.67 14.15
C VAL A 51 30.61 -8.71 13.61
N THR A 52 30.34 -9.25 12.43
CA THR A 52 31.24 -10.14 11.71
C THR A 52 31.55 -9.50 10.36
N SER A 53 32.82 -9.41 10.02
CA SER A 53 33.28 -8.85 8.75
C SER A 53 34.22 -9.84 8.08
N GLU A 54 34.01 -10.07 6.78
CA GLU A 54 34.83 -10.93 5.95
C GLU A 54 35.20 -10.17 4.68
N SER A 55 36.46 -10.26 4.24
CA SER A 55 36.88 -9.65 2.98
C SER A 55 37.78 -10.62 2.20
N GLY A 56 37.80 -10.47 0.88
CA GLY A 56 38.59 -11.36 0.04
C GLY A 56 38.41 -11.14 -1.45
N GLU A 57 39.03 -12.03 -2.21
CA GLU A 57 38.91 -12.11 -3.67
C GLU A 57 37.58 -12.78 -4.05
N ILE A 58 36.96 -12.39 -5.16
CA ILE A 58 35.63 -12.92 -5.56
C ILE A 58 35.52 -14.46 -5.57
N ALA A 59 36.62 -15.17 -5.87
CA ALA A 59 36.68 -16.64 -5.81
C ALA A 59 36.45 -17.21 -4.40
N ALA A 60 36.68 -16.42 -3.35
CA ALA A 60 36.45 -16.76 -1.95
C ALA A 60 35.08 -16.29 -1.43
N LEU A 61 34.23 -15.66 -2.26
CA LEU A 61 32.95 -15.06 -1.85
C LEU A 61 32.06 -16.03 -1.08
N PHE A 62 31.83 -17.22 -1.64
CA PHE A 62 30.94 -18.19 -1.01
C PHE A 62 31.48 -18.70 0.32
N ARG A 63 32.81 -18.86 0.44
CA ARG A 63 33.45 -19.21 1.71
C ARG A 63 33.27 -18.10 2.74
N ALA A 64 33.48 -16.84 2.36
CA ALA A 64 33.24 -15.69 3.25
C ALA A 64 31.78 -15.58 3.68
N GLN A 65 30.81 -15.75 2.76
CA GLN A 65 29.38 -15.81 3.08
C GLN A 65 29.07 -16.91 4.10
N LYS A 66 29.74 -18.06 3.97
CA LYS A 66 29.60 -19.19 4.89
C LYS A 66 30.11 -18.84 6.28
N THR A 67 31.32 -18.29 6.37
CA THR A 67 31.93 -17.84 7.62
C THR A 67 31.05 -16.79 8.29
N LEU A 68 30.53 -15.83 7.52
CA LEU A 68 29.60 -14.81 8.00
C LEU A 68 28.31 -15.43 8.58
N THR A 69 27.71 -16.38 7.87
CA THR A 69 26.49 -17.07 8.33
C THR A 69 26.72 -17.77 9.66
N PHE A 70 27.85 -18.46 9.82
CA PHE A 70 28.22 -19.11 11.08
C PHE A 70 28.61 -18.12 12.18
N GLY A 71 29.15 -16.95 11.83
CA GLY A 71 29.36 -15.83 12.76
C GLY A 71 28.02 -15.32 13.30
N ILE A 72 27.04 -15.07 12.43
CA ILE A 72 25.70 -14.62 12.79
C ILE A 72 25.00 -15.62 13.72
N LEU A 73 25.03 -16.92 13.41
CA LEU A 73 24.41 -17.95 14.27
C LEU A 73 25.02 -17.97 15.67
N ARG A 74 26.36 -17.89 15.77
CA ARG A 74 27.05 -17.83 17.06
C ARG A 74 26.70 -16.55 17.84
N SER A 75 26.68 -15.39 17.19
CA SER A 75 26.26 -14.12 17.80
C SER A 75 24.80 -14.15 18.26
N ALA A 76 23.95 -14.93 17.60
CA ALA A 76 22.57 -15.18 18.02
C ALA A 76 22.44 -16.19 19.18
N GLY A 77 23.55 -16.73 19.69
CA GLY A 77 23.57 -17.73 20.77
C GLY A 77 23.19 -19.14 20.31
N ILE A 78 23.24 -19.41 19.00
CA ILE A 78 22.98 -20.73 18.42
C ILE A 78 24.32 -21.42 18.19
N ASP A 79 24.64 -22.40 19.04
CA ASP A 79 25.84 -23.20 18.90
C ASP A 79 25.65 -24.26 17.80
N LEU A 80 26.61 -24.36 16.88
CA LEU A 80 26.53 -25.25 15.72
C LEU A 80 26.52 -26.71 16.10
N ASP A 81 27.14 -27.06 17.24
CA ASP A 81 27.16 -28.43 17.76
C ASP A 81 25.82 -28.86 18.36
N THR A 82 24.95 -27.89 18.67
CA THR A 82 23.58 -28.16 19.16
C THR A 82 22.58 -28.33 18.02
N LEU A 83 22.97 -28.00 16.78
CA LEU A 83 22.10 -28.18 15.62
C LEU A 83 22.01 -29.67 15.26
N PRO A 84 20.82 -30.16 14.88
CA PRO A 84 20.69 -31.50 14.33
C PRO A 84 21.64 -31.70 13.14
N PRO A 85 22.32 -32.86 13.01
CA PRO A 85 23.33 -33.09 11.97
C PRO A 85 22.84 -32.80 10.55
N GLU A 86 21.56 -33.07 10.26
CA GLU A 86 20.92 -32.78 8.98
C GLU A 86 20.76 -31.28 8.72
N VAL A 87 20.49 -30.47 9.75
CA VAL A 87 20.41 -29.01 9.65
C VAL A 87 21.80 -28.44 9.41
N ARG A 88 22.80 -28.95 10.15
CA ARG A 88 24.20 -28.55 9.96
C ARG A 88 24.69 -28.85 8.55
N ALA A 89 24.48 -30.07 8.05
CA ALA A 89 24.80 -30.44 6.67
C ALA A 89 24.03 -29.59 5.63
N ARG A 90 22.75 -29.31 5.94
CA ARG A 90 21.87 -28.27 5.36
C ARG A 90 22.61 -26.97 5.06
N ILE A 91 23.11 -26.41 6.16
CA ILE A 91 23.74 -25.11 6.22
C ILE A 91 25.10 -25.16 5.54
N GLU A 92 25.90 -26.20 5.76
CA GLU A 92 27.27 -26.40 5.25
C GLU A 92 27.36 -26.50 3.72
N ARG A 93 26.32 -27.02 3.06
CA ARG A 93 26.31 -27.19 1.60
C ARG A 93 26.26 -25.84 0.88
N PHE A 94 27.25 -25.59 0.02
CA PHE A 94 27.18 -24.51 -0.96
C PHE A 94 26.11 -24.81 -2.00
N GLN A 95 25.23 -23.84 -2.26
CA GLN A 95 24.16 -24.00 -3.26
C GLN A 95 24.67 -23.83 -4.68
N THR A 96 25.71 -23.00 -4.86
CA THR A 96 26.43 -22.80 -6.12
C THR A 96 27.85 -22.34 -5.80
N THR A 97 28.79 -22.63 -6.70
CA THR A 97 30.14 -22.03 -6.70
C THR A 97 30.38 -21.13 -7.90
N ASN A 98 29.38 -20.95 -8.77
CA ASN A 98 29.45 -20.10 -9.95
C ASN A 98 28.88 -18.71 -9.63
N VAL A 99 29.75 -17.69 -9.66
CA VAL A 99 29.39 -16.30 -9.34
C VAL A 99 28.36 -15.73 -10.33
N GLU A 100 28.43 -16.11 -11.61
CA GLU A 100 27.46 -15.65 -12.60
C GLU A 100 26.09 -16.28 -12.38
N ALA A 101 26.05 -17.57 -12.02
CA ALA A 101 24.82 -18.25 -11.66
C ALA A 101 24.17 -17.62 -10.42
N PHE A 102 24.96 -17.32 -9.39
CA PHE A 102 24.49 -16.60 -8.21
C PHE A 102 23.94 -15.21 -8.54
N ARG A 103 24.62 -14.44 -9.42
CA ARG A 103 24.16 -13.12 -9.84
C ARG A 103 22.83 -13.19 -10.59
N ALA A 104 22.69 -14.13 -11.52
CA ALA A 104 21.43 -14.35 -12.24
C ALA A 104 20.31 -14.74 -11.26
N PHE A 105 20.60 -15.62 -10.30
CA PHE A 105 19.64 -16.01 -9.28
C PHE A 105 19.18 -14.82 -8.41
N SER A 106 20.10 -13.97 -7.94
CA SER A 106 19.77 -12.76 -7.17
C SER A 106 18.89 -11.79 -7.98
N ASN A 107 19.22 -11.54 -9.25
CA ASN A 107 18.37 -10.72 -10.13
C ASN A 107 16.97 -11.32 -10.30
N GLY A 108 16.86 -12.65 -10.35
CA GLY A 108 15.58 -13.35 -10.40
C GLY A 108 14.74 -13.11 -9.14
N LEU A 109 15.35 -13.10 -7.96
CA LEU A 109 14.67 -12.77 -6.70
C LEU A 109 14.17 -11.32 -6.69
N ASP A 110 14.98 -10.35 -7.12
CA ASP A 110 14.57 -8.95 -7.19
C ASP A 110 13.37 -8.74 -8.14
N LEU A 111 13.41 -9.38 -9.31
CA LEU A 111 12.31 -9.32 -10.28
C LEU A 111 11.05 -9.99 -9.73
N LYS A 112 11.19 -11.10 -9.01
CA LYS A 112 10.08 -11.79 -8.35
C LYS A 112 9.43 -10.90 -7.29
N ASP A 113 10.22 -10.18 -6.49
CA ASP A 113 9.72 -9.24 -5.49
C ASP A 113 9.02 -8.02 -6.12
N GLN A 114 9.45 -7.61 -7.32
CA GLN A 114 8.77 -6.61 -8.14
C GLN A 114 7.49 -7.13 -8.85
N GLY A 115 7.16 -8.42 -8.71
CA GLY A 115 6.04 -9.06 -9.40
C GLY A 115 6.26 -9.34 -10.89
N ARG A 116 7.50 -9.21 -11.39
CA ARG A 116 7.89 -9.45 -12.78
C ARG A 116 8.24 -10.93 -13.01
N PHE A 117 7.27 -11.82 -12.77
CA PHE A 117 7.50 -13.27 -12.70
C PHE A 117 8.05 -13.90 -13.99
N ALA A 118 7.65 -13.40 -15.16
CA ALA A 118 8.15 -13.92 -16.44
C ALA A 118 9.65 -13.67 -16.60
N GLU A 119 10.11 -12.46 -16.27
CA GLU A 119 11.53 -12.09 -16.34
C GLU A 119 12.34 -12.76 -15.23
N ALA A 120 11.77 -12.88 -14.03
CA ALA A 120 12.36 -13.63 -12.93
C ALA A 120 12.62 -15.10 -13.32
N ARG A 121 11.66 -15.74 -14.00
CA ARG A 121 11.80 -17.12 -14.49
C ARG A 121 12.96 -17.28 -15.47
N GLU A 122 13.16 -16.33 -16.38
CA GLU A 122 14.30 -16.36 -17.31
C GLU A 122 15.64 -16.21 -16.58
N GLN A 123 15.71 -15.40 -15.54
CA GLN A 123 16.92 -15.28 -14.72
C GLN A 123 17.21 -16.57 -13.93
N PHE A 124 16.19 -17.21 -13.35
CA PHE A 124 16.36 -18.51 -12.69
C PHE A 124 16.77 -19.62 -13.66
N ARG A 125 16.19 -19.65 -14.87
CA ARG A 125 16.62 -20.56 -15.95
C ARG A 125 18.09 -20.36 -16.29
N ARG A 126 18.51 -19.11 -16.50
CA ARG A 126 19.92 -18.78 -16.78
C ARG A 126 20.85 -19.23 -15.65
N ALA A 127 20.45 -19.05 -14.39
CA ALA A 127 21.24 -19.51 -13.25
C ALA A 127 21.40 -21.05 -13.26
N ALA A 128 20.35 -21.80 -13.57
CA ALA A 128 20.39 -23.25 -13.68
C ALA A 128 21.21 -23.74 -14.90
N GLU A 129 21.23 -22.99 -16.00
CA GLU A 129 22.07 -23.29 -17.18
C GLU A 129 23.56 -23.06 -16.89
N LEU A 130 23.89 -22.00 -16.15
CA LEU A 130 25.26 -21.66 -15.76
C LEU A 130 25.83 -22.61 -14.70
N ASP A 131 24.97 -23.15 -13.83
CA ASP A 131 25.34 -24.16 -12.84
C ASP A 131 24.21 -25.21 -12.70
N PRO A 132 24.31 -26.34 -13.44
CA PRO A 132 23.33 -27.42 -13.36
C PRO A 132 23.17 -28.04 -11.97
N GLY A 133 24.15 -27.83 -11.07
CA GLY A 133 24.08 -28.28 -9.67
C GLY A 133 23.29 -27.33 -8.76
N PHE A 134 22.89 -26.16 -9.25
CA PHE A 134 22.20 -25.13 -8.46
C PHE A 134 20.71 -25.44 -8.29
N ALA A 135 20.39 -26.45 -7.49
CA ALA A 135 19.04 -26.99 -7.30
C ALA A 135 17.98 -25.93 -6.94
N LEU A 136 18.37 -24.92 -6.15
CA LEU A 136 17.47 -23.85 -5.74
C LEU A 136 17.02 -22.98 -6.93
N ALA A 137 17.87 -22.77 -7.94
CA ALA A 137 17.49 -22.04 -9.15
C ALA A 137 16.42 -22.79 -9.94
N VAL A 138 16.56 -24.11 -10.08
CA VAL A 138 15.57 -24.98 -10.73
C VAL A 138 14.24 -24.98 -9.96
N GLU A 139 14.30 -25.10 -8.62
CA GLU A 139 13.12 -25.04 -7.77
C GLU A 139 12.38 -23.70 -7.91
N GLN A 140 13.10 -22.57 -7.85
CA GLN A 140 12.49 -21.25 -8.03
C GLN A 140 11.93 -21.07 -9.44
N GLN A 141 12.61 -21.55 -10.47
CA GLN A 141 12.12 -21.53 -11.85
C GLN A 141 10.79 -22.27 -12.00
N GLN A 142 10.67 -23.46 -11.40
CA GLN A 142 9.46 -24.29 -11.42
C GLN A 142 8.34 -23.70 -10.56
N ALA A 143 8.68 -23.03 -9.45
CA ALA A 143 7.72 -22.35 -8.60
C ALA A 143 7.17 -21.04 -9.22
N MET A 144 7.80 -20.52 -10.29
CA MET A 144 7.29 -19.33 -10.96
C MET A 144 6.07 -19.72 -11.80
N PRO A 145 4.94 -19.01 -11.66
CA PRO A 145 3.76 -19.30 -12.47
C PRO A 145 4.13 -19.16 -13.95
N GLU A 146 3.83 -20.19 -14.72
CA GLU A 146 3.93 -20.14 -16.17
C GLU A 146 2.82 -19.23 -16.69
N ILE A 147 3.09 -17.93 -16.71
CA ILE A 147 2.22 -16.96 -17.37
C ILE A 147 2.49 -17.12 -18.87
N THR A 148 1.89 -18.14 -19.47
CA THR A 148 1.77 -18.19 -20.92
C THR A 148 0.91 -16.98 -21.29
N LEU A 149 1.54 -15.92 -21.82
CA LEU A 149 0.86 -14.70 -22.29
C LEU A 149 -0.08 -14.95 -23.51
N GLY A 150 -0.52 -16.19 -23.71
CA GLY A 150 -1.24 -16.67 -24.89
C GLY A 150 -2.77 -16.59 -24.81
N THR A 151 -3.38 -16.42 -23.63
CA THR A 151 -4.84 -16.26 -23.56
C THR A 151 -5.29 -15.30 -22.46
N GLN A 152 -6.03 -14.27 -22.87
CA GLN A 152 -6.53 -13.16 -22.02
C GLN A 152 -7.38 -13.61 -20.82
N VAL A 153 -7.88 -14.86 -20.82
CA VAL A 153 -8.74 -15.41 -19.76
C VAL A 153 -7.92 -15.85 -18.54
N GLN A 154 -6.67 -16.30 -18.72
CA GLN A 154 -5.85 -16.82 -17.63
C GLN A 154 -5.20 -15.70 -16.80
N ILE A 155 -4.93 -14.55 -17.43
CA ILE A 155 -4.39 -13.36 -16.75
C ILE A 155 -5.37 -12.86 -15.68
N ARG A 156 -6.69 -12.94 -15.91
CA ARG A 156 -7.70 -12.56 -14.92
C ARG A 156 -7.63 -13.40 -13.65
N ALA A 157 -7.49 -14.72 -13.77
CA ALA A 157 -7.46 -15.63 -12.63
C ALA A 157 -6.18 -15.48 -11.79
N VAL A 158 -5.03 -15.29 -12.46
CA VAL A 158 -3.73 -15.13 -11.78
C VAL A 158 -3.61 -13.76 -11.10
N VAL A 159 -4.09 -12.69 -11.72
CA VAL A 159 -4.09 -11.34 -11.10
C VAL A 159 -5.06 -11.29 -9.92
N ALA A 160 -6.25 -11.89 -10.02
CA ALA A 160 -7.19 -11.98 -8.91
C ALA A 160 -6.65 -12.82 -7.73
N ALA A 161 -6.00 -13.96 -8.01
CA ALA A 161 -5.39 -14.79 -6.98
C ALA A 161 -4.16 -14.13 -6.32
N ALA A 162 -3.33 -13.44 -7.10
CA ALA A 162 -2.17 -12.70 -6.59
C ALA A 162 -2.59 -11.47 -5.78
N ALA A 163 -3.64 -10.75 -6.19
CA ALA A 163 -4.22 -9.65 -5.44
C ALA A 163 -4.82 -10.12 -4.10
N GLY A 164 -5.58 -11.23 -4.09
CA GLY A 164 -6.11 -11.81 -2.86
C GLY A 164 -5.01 -12.21 -1.86
N GLN A 165 -3.95 -12.87 -2.33
CA GLN A 165 -2.83 -13.27 -1.46
C GLN A 165 -1.95 -12.12 -0.96
N ALA A 166 -1.91 -10.99 -1.67
CA ALA A 166 -1.20 -9.80 -1.23
C ALA A 166 -1.97 -9.07 -0.10
N VAL A 167 -3.29 -8.99 -0.22
CA VAL A 167 -4.19 -8.43 0.80
C VAL A 167 -4.15 -9.25 2.09
N ASP A 168 -4.20 -10.59 2.00
CA ASP A 168 -4.16 -11.48 3.16
C ASP A 168 -2.84 -11.41 3.95
N ARG A 169 -1.75 -10.97 3.32
CA ARG A 169 -0.42 -10.89 3.95
C ARG A 169 -0.07 -9.51 4.52
N GLY A 170 -1.00 -8.55 4.52
CA GLY A 170 -0.80 -7.24 5.12
C GLY A 170 0.37 -6.44 4.50
N LYS A 171 0.76 -6.78 3.27
CA LYS A 171 1.76 -6.02 2.50
C LYS A 171 1.03 -4.92 1.73
N ALA A 172 1.50 -3.68 1.88
CA ALA A 172 0.98 -2.54 1.14
C ALA A 172 1.07 -2.83 -0.37
N THR A 173 -0.08 -2.80 -1.03
CA THR A 173 -0.22 -2.84 -2.48
C THR A 173 0.47 -1.61 -3.10
N TYR A 174 1.34 -1.84 -4.08
CA TYR A 174 2.06 -0.77 -4.79
C TYR A 174 1.18 -0.07 -5.82
N VAL A 175 1.37 1.25 -5.92
CA VAL A 175 0.69 2.19 -6.84
C VAL A 175 0.71 1.64 -8.26
N ILE A 176 -0.45 1.26 -8.77
CA ILE A 176 -0.62 1.08 -10.22
C ILE A 176 -0.78 2.49 -10.78
N ASP A 177 0.21 2.91 -11.57
CA ASP A 177 0.15 4.08 -12.44
C ASP A 177 -1.22 4.12 -13.15
N ALA A 178 -1.89 5.27 -13.14
CA ALA A 178 -3.19 5.45 -13.78
C ALA A 178 -3.17 5.00 -15.26
N ALA A 179 -2.05 5.17 -15.97
CA ALA A 179 -1.89 4.66 -17.34
C ALA A 179 -1.94 3.12 -17.41
N ARG A 180 -1.39 2.42 -16.41
CA ARG A 180 -1.47 0.95 -16.31
C ARG A 180 -2.82 0.47 -15.82
N ALA A 181 -3.50 1.23 -14.95
CA ALA A 181 -4.87 0.93 -14.56
C ALA A 181 -5.83 1.01 -15.76
N VAL A 182 -5.67 2.02 -16.62
CA VAL A 182 -6.44 2.14 -17.87
C VAL A 182 -6.12 1.00 -18.84
N ALA A 183 -4.85 0.67 -19.05
CA ALA A 183 -4.46 -0.47 -19.89
C ALA A 183 -4.98 -1.80 -19.33
N ALA A 184 -4.97 -1.95 -18.00
CA ALA A 184 -5.54 -3.08 -17.29
C ALA A 184 -7.07 -3.16 -17.52
N ILE A 185 -7.81 -2.05 -17.36
CA ILE A 185 -9.26 -1.98 -17.61
C ILE A 185 -9.58 -2.30 -19.07
N GLN A 186 -8.86 -1.71 -20.02
CA GLN A 186 -9.02 -1.98 -21.46
C GLN A 186 -8.68 -3.44 -21.82
N ALA A 187 -7.75 -4.06 -21.08
CA ALA A 187 -7.45 -5.48 -21.17
C ALA A 187 -8.41 -6.37 -20.35
N GLY A 188 -9.44 -5.78 -19.72
CA GLY A 188 -10.40 -6.48 -18.88
C GLY A 188 -9.80 -7.08 -17.60
N GLN A 189 -8.72 -6.50 -17.09
CA GLN A 189 -8.09 -6.85 -15.82
C GLN A 189 -8.72 -6.06 -14.67
N THR A 190 -8.74 -6.66 -13.49
CA THR A 190 -9.20 -6.02 -12.25
C THR A 190 -8.17 -4.97 -11.80
N VAL A 191 -8.62 -3.73 -11.62
CA VAL A 191 -7.81 -2.66 -11.03
C VAL A 191 -8.02 -2.68 -9.53
N VAL A 192 -6.93 -2.84 -8.78
CA VAL A 192 -6.95 -2.72 -7.33
C VAL A 192 -6.67 -1.26 -6.99
N GLN A 193 -7.59 -0.62 -6.25
CA GLN A 193 -7.34 0.69 -5.68
C GLN A 193 -6.15 0.57 -4.72
N VAL A 194 -5.14 1.37 -4.98
CA VAL A 194 -4.04 1.56 -4.06
C VAL A 194 -4.44 2.74 -3.18
N ALA A 195 -4.61 2.49 -1.89
CA ALA A 195 -4.69 3.57 -0.91
C ALA A 195 -3.49 4.48 -1.18
N ALA A 196 -3.71 5.79 -1.32
CA ALA A 196 -2.61 6.74 -1.45
C ALA A 196 -1.61 6.39 -0.35
N ALA A 197 -0.35 6.12 -0.73
CA ALA A 197 0.65 5.65 0.20
C ALA A 197 0.59 6.56 1.43
N ALA A 198 0.28 5.98 2.60
CA ALA A 198 0.43 6.72 3.83
C ALA A 198 1.83 7.34 3.80
N PRO A 199 1.99 8.63 4.13
CA PRO A 199 3.27 9.31 4.04
C PRO A 199 4.36 8.40 4.61
N THR A 200 5.45 8.23 3.86
CA THR A 200 6.49 7.21 4.02
C THR A 200 7.11 7.12 5.42
N ASP A 201 6.85 8.13 6.26
CA ASP A 201 7.15 8.17 7.68
C ASP A 201 6.38 7.14 8.54
N ALA A 202 5.35 6.46 8.01
CA ALA A 202 4.58 5.45 8.75
C ALA A 202 5.40 4.20 9.16
N THR A 203 6.57 3.96 8.56
CA THR A 203 7.42 2.79 8.87
C THR A 203 8.25 2.94 10.15
N ALA A 204 8.30 4.13 10.77
CA ALA A 204 9.00 4.36 12.04
C ALA A 204 8.12 4.13 13.29
N LEU A 205 6.84 3.78 13.12
CA LEU A 205 5.87 3.69 14.22
C LEU A 205 5.91 2.32 14.92
N SER A 206 6.92 2.14 15.76
CA SER A 206 6.86 1.14 16.83
C SER A 206 5.73 1.51 17.80
N ALA A 207 4.93 0.52 18.22
CA ALA A 207 3.71 0.69 19.03
C ALA A 207 3.91 1.35 20.42
N GLY A 208 5.13 1.78 20.77
CA GLY A 208 5.50 2.30 22.09
C GLY A 208 5.41 3.82 22.23
N ASP A 209 5.30 4.60 21.16
CA ASP A 209 5.30 6.07 21.28
C ASP A 209 4.24 6.78 20.42
N ARG A 210 2.98 6.43 20.69
CA ARG A 210 1.80 7.10 20.13
C ARG A 210 1.64 8.55 20.63
N SER A 211 2.53 9.03 21.51
CA SER A 211 2.52 10.39 22.06
C SER A 211 3.40 11.38 21.30
N ARG A 212 4.27 10.91 20.40
CA ARG A 212 5.21 11.79 19.68
C ARG A 212 4.76 12.24 18.29
N ASP A 213 3.65 11.72 17.78
CA ASP A 213 3.03 12.23 16.55
C ASP A 213 2.18 13.50 16.78
N TYR A 214 2.16 14.01 18.00
CA TYR A 214 1.64 15.34 18.30
C TYR A 214 2.74 16.37 18.03
N THR A 215 2.38 17.48 17.37
CA THR A 215 3.31 18.58 17.13
C THR A 215 4.08 18.88 18.40
N SER A 216 5.40 19.10 18.29
CA SER A 216 6.37 19.21 19.39
C SER A 216 6.16 20.44 20.28
N ASN A 217 4.94 20.91 20.43
CA ASN A 217 4.60 22.00 21.32
C ASN A 217 4.86 21.57 22.77
N PRO A 218 5.45 22.46 23.59
CA PRO A 218 5.70 22.19 24.99
C PRO A 218 4.42 21.77 25.70
N ALA A 219 4.51 20.78 26.58
CA ALA A 219 3.41 20.41 27.46
C ALA A 219 2.91 21.66 28.22
N GLY A 220 1.70 22.15 27.88
CA GLY A 220 1.10 23.33 28.51
C GLY A 220 0.40 24.33 27.56
N SER A 221 0.62 24.29 26.24
CA SER A 221 -0.17 25.13 25.32
C SER A 221 -1.47 24.45 24.92
N GLY A 222 -2.52 24.61 25.75
CA GLY A 222 -3.85 24.05 25.51
C GLY A 222 -4.59 24.57 24.27
N THR A 223 -3.95 25.37 23.41
CA THR A 223 -4.59 26.07 22.29
C THR A 223 -4.20 25.57 20.90
N ASP A 224 -3.17 24.72 20.77
CA ASP A 224 -2.56 24.45 19.46
C ASP A 224 -2.60 22.95 19.08
N PHE A 225 -3.62 22.23 19.56
CA PHE A 225 -3.85 20.87 19.12
C PHE A 225 -4.52 20.89 17.73
N VAL A 226 -3.77 20.47 16.71
CA VAL A 226 -4.31 20.27 15.36
C VAL A 226 -4.57 18.76 15.18
N PRO A 227 -5.83 18.29 15.18
CA PRO A 227 -6.13 16.88 14.93
C PRO A 227 -5.65 16.44 13.55
N ASN A 228 -5.34 15.16 13.40
CA ASN A 228 -5.26 14.58 12.06
C ASN A 228 -6.65 14.65 11.41
N LEU A 229 -6.68 14.87 10.11
CA LEU A 229 -7.90 14.99 9.33
C LEU A 229 -8.09 13.74 8.48
N ALA A 230 -9.18 13.02 8.69
CA ALA A 230 -9.59 11.98 7.77
C ALA A 230 -10.44 12.60 6.66
N THR A 231 -10.12 12.25 5.42
CA THR A 231 -10.79 12.80 4.24
C THR A 231 -11.21 11.71 3.27
N GLY A 232 -12.30 11.97 2.56
CA GLY A 232 -12.74 11.23 1.39
C GLY A 232 -12.86 12.18 0.21
N LEU A 233 -12.20 11.89 -0.90
CA LEU A 233 -12.26 12.67 -2.14
C LEU A 233 -12.88 11.83 -3.25
N ALA A 234 -13.74 12.43 -4.06
CA ALA A 234 -14.24 11.83 -5.29
C ALA A 234 -14.15 12.84 -6.45
N PHE A 235 -13.60 12.43 -7.58
CA PHE A 235 -13.44 13.29 -8.74
C PHE A 235 -13.27 12.48 -10.03
N ASN A 236 -13.53 13.14 -11.15
CA ASN A 236 -13.39 12.56 -12.48
C ASN A 236 -12.20 13.20 -13.22
N VAL A 237 -11.45 12.39 -13.97
CA VAL A 237 -10.36 12.86 -14.85
C VAL A 237 -10.68 12.48 -16.29
N THR A 238 -10.69 13.46 -17.18
CA THR A 238 -10.89 13.28 -18.61
C THR A 238 -9.63 13.69 -19.36
N ASN A 239 -8.92 12.70 -19.90
CA ASN A 239 -7.78 12.92 -20.79
C ASN A 239 -8.26 12.92 -22.25
N ALA A 240 -7.64 13.76 -23.09
CA ALA A 240 -8.01 13.86 -24.50
C ALA A 240 -7.93 12.48 -25.19
N GLY A 241 -9.05 12.04 -25.78
CA GLY A 241 -9.13 10.75 -26.47
C GLY A 241 -9.18 9.51 -25.57
N GLN A 242 -9.35 9.67 -24.26
CA GLN A 242 -9.48 8.57 -23.29
C GLN A 242 -10.85 8.62 -22.60
N PRO A 243 -11.38 7.48 -22.12
CA PRO A 243 -12.60 7.48 -21.30
C PRO A 243 -12.37 8.27 -20.01
N THR A 244 -13.42 8.92 -19.51
CA THR A 244 -13.40 9.57 -18.20
C THR A 244 -13.20 8.53 -17.10
N LEU A 245 -12.31 8.83 -16.17
CA LEU A 245 -11.99 7.95 -15.04
C LEU A 245 -12.48 8.58 -13.74
N GLY A 246 -13.31 7.85 -13.01
CA GLY A 246 -13.78 8.24 -11.69
C GLY A 246 -12.90 7.66 -10.58
N TYR A 247 -12.48 8.53 -9.67
CA TYR A 247 -11.64 8.20 -8.52
C TYR A 247 -12.40 8.41 -7.23
N GLY A 248 -12.22 7.50 -6.28
CA GLY A 248 -12.63 7.64 -4.88
C GLY A 248 -11.41 7.37 -4.00
N LEU A 249 -11.04 8.31 -3.14
CA LEU A 249 -9.86 8.23 -2.29
C LEU A 249 -10.24 8.49 -0.84
N ASN A 250 -9.66 7.74 0.07
CA ASN A 250 -9.84 7.95 1.51
C ASN A 250 -8.46 7.93 2.18
N THR A 251 -8.09 9.03 2.82
CA THR A 251 -6.75 9.18 3.43
C THR A 251 -6.82 10.01 4.71
N GLU A 252 -5.91 9.69 5.63
CA GLU A 252 -5.64 10.47 6.84
C GLU A 252 -4.46 11.43 6.59
N TRP A 253 -4.64 12.69 6.97
CA TRP A 253 -3.67 13.77 6.81
C TRP A 253 -3.24 14.30 8.16
N LYS A 254 -1.93 14.48 8.35
CA LYS A 254 -1.37 15.15 9.53
C LYS A 254 -1.69 16.64 9.48
N GLY A 255 -1.73 17.30 10.65
CA GLY A 255 -2.09 18.71 10.82
C GLY A 255 -1.38 19.72 9.92
N ASP A 256 -0.17 19.41 9.47
CA ASP A 256 0.66 20.25 8.60
C ASP A 256 0.54 19.90 7.10
N THR A 257 -0.27 18.89 6.76
CA THR A 257 -0.49 18.39 5.39
C THR A 257 -1.90 18.67 4.88
N TYR A 258 -2.71 19.43 5.60
CA TYR A 258 -4.01 19.87 5.12
C TYR A 258 -4.26 21.32 5.49
N ARG A 259 -5.26 21.91 4.82
CA ARG A 259 -5.78 23.23 5.14
C ARG A 259 -7.29 23.20 5.05
N VAL A 260 -7.94 23.56 6.15
CA VAL A 260 -9.39 23.73 6.26
C VAL A 260 -9.65 25.19 6.64
N SER A 261 -10.63 25.84 6.02
CA SER A 261 -11.02 27.22 6.39
C SER A 261 -11.75 27.26 7.74
N ASP A 262 -11.91 28.46 8.30
CA ASP A 262 -12.71 28.68 9.51
C ASP A 262 -14.19 28.25 9.38
N THR A 263 -14.68 28.12 8.14
CA THR A 263 -16.04 27.65 7.84
C THR A 263 -16.14 26.13 7.66
N GLY A 264 -15.06 25.39 7.91
CA GLY A 264 -14.98 23.94 7.72
C GLY A 264 -14.76 23.53 6.27
N ALA A 265 -14.34 24.45 5.39
CA ALA A 265 -14.07 24.15 4.00
C ALA A 265 -12.73 23.47 3.77
N LEU A 266 -12.69 22.36 3.06
CA LEU A 266 -11.40 21.82 2.62
C LEU A 266 -10.78 22.74 1.53
N GLU A 267 -9.58 23.25 1.79
CA GLU A 267 -8.82 24.08 0.84
C GLU A 267 -7.69 23.30 0.18
N SER A 268 -7.02 22.42 0.92
CA SER A 268 -6.01 21.51 0.38
C SER A 268 -5.75 20.31 1.28
N VAL A 269 -5.26 19.22 0.69
CA VAL A 269 -4.67 18.07 1.38
C VAL A 269 -3.42 17.59 0.66
N GLY A 270 -2.51 16.96 1.40
CA GLY A 270 -1.25 16.41 0.90
C GLY A 270 -0.12 17.43 0.76
N ARG A 271 0.99 16.98 0.19
CA ARG A 271 2.23 17.77 0.01
C ARG A 271 2.69 17.73 -1.45
N ALA A 272 3.37 18.79 -1.88
CA ALA A 272 4.00 18.81 -3.19
C ALA A 272 5.09 17.72 -3.27
N GLY A 273 5.11 16.98 -4.39
CA GLY A 273 5.99 15.81 -4.57
C GLY A 273 5.30 14.47 -4.26
N ASP A 274 4.25 14.49 -3.44
CA ASP A 274 3.39 13.34 -3.14
C ASP A 274 2.00 13.54 -3.78
N PHE A 275 0.99 12.84 -3.25
CA PHE A 275 -0.40 13.21 -3.53
C PHE A 275 -0.67 14.60 -2.96
N GLN A 276 -1.29 15.45 -3.77
CA GLN A 276 -1.78 16.75 -3.36
C GLN A 276 -3.11 17.01 -4.05
N ALA A 277 -4.13 17.43 -3.31
CA ALA A 277 -5.36 17.97 -3.87
C ALA A 277 -5.53 19.39 -3.34
N GLN A 278 -5.73 20.36 -4.23
CA GLN A 278 -5.80 21.77 -3.87
C GLN A 278 -6.94 22.47 -4.61
N ARG A 279 -7.73 23.24 -3.86
CA ARG A 279 -8.83 24.04 -4.39
C ARG A 279 -8.36 25.15 -5.29
N ALA A 280 -7.12 25.66 -5.21
CA ALA A 280 -6.45 26.64 -6.10
C ALA A 280 -7.28 27.80 -6.73
N GLY A 281 -8.37 28.23 -6.08
CA GLY A 281 -9.29 29.28 -6.58
C GLY A 281 -10.61 28.77 -7.14
N ALA A 282 -10.81 27.46 -7.20
CA ALA A 282 -12.06 26.81 -7.57
C ALA A 282 -13.20 27.29 -6.67
N THR A 283 -14.36 27.53 -7.29
CA THR A 283 -15.55 27.96 -6.56
C THR A 283 -15.94 26.84 -5.61
N GLN A 284 -15.98 27.14 -4.31
CA GLN A 284 -16.42 26.19 -3.32
C GLN A 284 -17.94 26.19 -3.23
N GLN A 285 -18.53 25.01 -3.33
CA GLN A 285 -19.91 24.77 -2.95
C GLN A 285 -19.92 23.98 -1.64
N ALA A 286 -20.24 24.64 -0.52
CA ALA A 286 -20.50 23.94 0.73
C ALA A 286 -21.81 23.17 0.61
N LEU A 287 -21.76 21.86 0.82
CA LEU A 287 -22.92 20.98 0.62
C LEU A 287 -23.57 20.59 1.95
N GLY A 288 -22.82 20.54 3.05
CA GLY A 288 -23.40 20.33 4.38
C GLY A 288 -22.39 19.92 5.44
N SER A 289 -22.93 19.64 6.62
CA SER A 289 -22.19 19.08 7.74
C SER A 289 -23.10 18.17 8.59
N SER A 290 -22.49 17.30 9.39
CA SER A 290 -23.18 16.46 10.38
C SER A 290 -22.36 16.39 11.65
N THR A 291 -23.01 16.64 12.79
CA THR A 291 -22.43 16.38 14.12
C THR A 291 -22.46 14.88 14.40
N LEU A 292 -21.33 14.35 14.89
CA LEU A 292 -21.15 12.96 15.32
C LEU A 292 -21.54 12.82 16.80
N ALA A 293 -21.65 11.58 17.29
CA ALA A 293 -22.12 11.31 18.65
C ALA A 293 -21.22 11.90 19.75
N ASP A 294 -19.93 12.08 19.47
CA ASP A 294 -18.96 12.71 20.36
C ASP A 294 -18.92 14.25 20.27
N GLY A 295 -19.79 14.85 19.45
CA GLY A 295 -19.86 16.30 19.23
C GLY A 295 -18.92 16.84 18.17
N THR A 296 -18.02 16.02 17.60
CA THR A 296 -17.20 16.42 16.45
C THR A 296 -18.07 16.62 15.21
N VAL A 297 -17.60 17.40 14.24
CA VAL A 297 -18.37 17.74 13.03
C VAL A 297 -17.64 17.21 11.80
N ALA A 298 -18.36 16.47 10.96
CA ALA A 298 -17.92 16.12 9.62
C ALA A 298 -18.51 17.12 8.63
N TYR A 299 -17.68 17.63 7.72
CA TYR A 299 -18.05 18.59 6.67
C TYR A 299 -17.92 17.94 5.30
N TRP A 300 -18.74 18.37 4.35
CA TRP A 300 -18.58 17.99 2.95
C TRP A 300 -18.94 19.12 2.01
N GLY A 301 -18.34 19.07 0.83
CA GLY A 301 -18.51 20.08 -0.19
C GLY A 301 -18.00 19.62 -1.53
N ARG A 302 -18.00 20.56 -2.47
CA ARG A 302 -17.54 20.37 -3.84
C ARG A 302 -16.66 21.54 -4.25
N TRP A 303 -15.52 21.26 -4.86
CA TRP A 303 -14.76 22.24 -5.63
C TRP A 303 -15.29 22.21 -7.06
N LEU A 304 -15.96 23.27 -7.47
CA LEU A 304 -16.36 23.47 -8.86
C LEU A 304 -15.11 23.91 -9.61
N SER A 305 -14.64 23.06 -10.53
CA SER A 305 -13.44 23.26 -11.37
C SER A 305 -13.62 24.36 -12.43
N THR A 306 -14.18 25.50 -12.02
CA THR A 306 -14.38 26.72 -12.79
C THR A 306 -13.92 27.93 -11.97
N PRO A 307 -13.10 28.84 -12.56
CA PRO A 307 -12.56 28.85 -13.93
C PRO A 307 -11.50 27.74 -14.19
N ASP A 308 -10.93 27.66 -15.40
CA ASP A 308 -9.87 26.70 -15.72
C ASP A 308 -8.66 26.81 -14.77
N ALA A 309 -7.94 25.71 -14.59
CA ALA A 309 -6.84 25.54 -13.64
C ALA A 309 -7.17 25.88 -12.17
N SER A 310 -8.45 26.07 -11.84
CA SER A 310 -8.86 26.49 -10.50
C SER A 310 -8.73 25.39 -9.48
N ALA A 311 -8.85 24.10 -9.81
CA ALA A 311 -8.51 22.99 -8.91
C ALA A 311 -7.39 22.12 -9.50
N SER A 312 -6.63 21.44 -8.63
CA SER A 312 -5.59 20.49 -9.05
C SER A 312 -5.49 19.26 -8.15
N VAL A 313 -5.17 18.11 -8.74
CA VAL A 313 -4.84 16.85 -8.05
C VAL A 313 -3.57 16.24 -8.62
N THR A 314 -2.66 15.75 -7.78
CA THR A 314 -1.46 15.02 -8.21
C THR A 314 -1.74 13.51 -8.24
N LEU A 315 -1.61 12.91 -9.42
CA LEU A 315 -1.77 11.46 -9.65
C LEU A 315 -0.48 10.90 -10.24
N GLY A 316 0.16 9.95 -9.54
CA GLY A 316 1.41 9.35 -10.02
C GLY A 316 2.53 10.38 -10.29
N GLY A 317 2.57 11.47 -9.52
CA GLY A 317 3.50 12.59 -9.72
C GLY A 317 3.10 13.59 -10.80
N GLN A 318 2.04 13.34 -11.58
CA GLN A 318 1.51 14.27 -12.56
C GLN A 318 0.40 15.15 -11.97
N VAL A 319 0.48 16.46 -12.16
CA VAL A 319 -0.55 17.40 -11.72
C VAL A 319 -1.65 17.49 -12.79
N VAL A 320 -2.85 17.02 -12.46
CA VAL A 320 -4.05 17.16 -13.27
C VAL A 320 -4.79 18.41 -12.82
N ARG A 321 -5.19 19.26 -13.78
CA ARG A 321 -5.90 20.53 -13.53
C ARG A 321 -7.21 20.60 -14.32
N ALA A 322 -8.11 21.48 -13.90
CA ALA A 322 -9.27 21.84 -14.70
C ALA A 322 -8.84 22.38 -16.09
N PRO A 323 -9.52 22.03 -17.19
CA PRO A 323 -10.80 21.30 -17.26
C PRO A 323 -10.68 19.77 -17.32
N ALA A 324 -9.46 19.21 -17.41
CA ALA A 324 -9.26 17.76 -17.41
C ALA A 324 -9.69 17.13 -16.07
N LEU A 325 -9.52 17.87 -14.98
CA LEU A 325 -10.11 17.56 -13.67
C LEU A 325 -11.56 18.08 -13.61
N GLY A 326 -12.51 17.16 -13.43
CA GLY A 326 -13.91 17.48 -13.14
C GLY A 326 -14.08 18.09 -11.75
N ALA A 327 -15.33 18.19 -11.27
CA ALA A 327 -15.58 18.63 -9.90
C ALA A 327 -14.93 17.67 -8.89
N VAL A 328 -14.45 18.22 -7.76
CA VAL A 328 -13.88 17.43 -6.66
C VAL A 328 -14.84 17.48 -5.48
N ASP A 329 -15.57 16.40 -5.26
CA ASP A 329 -16.38 16.19 -4.07
C ASP A 329 -15.48 15.74 -2.92
N TRP A 330 -15.72 16.29 -1.74
CA TRP A 330 -14.90 15.98 -0.57
C TRP A 330 -15.75 15.84 0.69
N ILE A 331 -15.28 14.99 1.59
CA ILE A 331 -15.75 14.83 2.97
C ILE A 331 -14.52 14.94 3.86
N ALA A 332 -14.61 15.67 4.96
CA ALA A 332 -13.52 15.86 5.89
C ALA A 332 -14.05 15.87 7.34
N GLY A 333 -13.28 15.30 8.26
CA GLY A 333 -13.56 15.35 9.69
C GLY A 333 -12.37 14.89 10.50
N ASP A 334 -12.42 15.14 11.81
CA ASP A 334 -11.38 14.68 12.73
C ASP A 334 -11.18 13.17 12.61
N ALA A 335 -9.94 12.76 12.36
CA ALA A 335 -9.56 11.36 12.36
C ALA A 335 -9.78 10.74 13.74
N THR A 336 -10.15 9.46 13.75
CA THR A 336 -10.32 8.73 15.02
C THR A 336 -9.03 8.72 15.83
N ARG A 337 -9.14 9.04 17.13
CA ARG A 337 -7.99 9.08 18.04
C ARG A 337 -7.78 7.75 18.77
N GLY A 338 -8.89 7.07 19.09
CA GLY A 338 -8.89 5.76 19.71
C GLY A 338 -9.94 4.88 19.08
N MET A 339 -9.50 3.87 18.33
CA MET A 339 -10.42 2.83 17.87
C MET A 339 -11.00 2.11 19.10
N PRO A 340 -12.34 1.90 19.16
CA PRO A 340 -12.93 1.05 20.19
C PRO A 340 -12.25 -0.32 20.21
N THR A 341 -12.10 -0.91 21.40
CA THR A 341 -11.47 -2.23 21.56
C THR A 341 -12.49 -3.34 21.83
N THR A 342 -13.77 -2.96 21.97
CA THR A 342 -14.89 -3.86 22.29
C THR A 342 -16.13 -3.51 21.49
N GLY A 343 -17.00 -4.50 21.29
CA GLY A 343 -18.34 -4.29 20.73
C GLY A 343 -18.40 -4.25 19.21
N THR A 344 -19.61 -4.01 18.72
CA THR A 344 -19.95 -3.89 17.31
C THR A 344 -20.72 -2.59 17.09
N ALA A 345 -20.51 -1.94 15.95
CA ALA A 345 -21.30 -0.79 15.52
C ALA A 345 -21.86 -1.01 14.12
N VAL A 346 -23.02 -0.43 13.85
CA VAL A 346 -23.60 -0.36 12.50
C VAL A 346 -23.64 1.10 12.11
N PHE A 347 -23.02 1.43 10.98
CA PHE A 347 -22.98 2.76 10.42
C PHE A 347 -24.02 2.87 9.31
N THR A 348 -24.89 3.85 9.40
CA THR A 348 -25.96 4.12 8.42
C THR A 348 -25.73 5.46 7.71
N PRO A 349 -26.25 5.66 6.49
CA PRO A 349 -26.07 6.89 5.74
C PRO A 349 -26.46 8.15 6.50
N ALA A 350 -25.54 9.11 6.55
CA ALA A 350 -25.75 10.46 7.10
C ALA A 350 -25.82 11.53 6.01
N GLY A 351 -25.56 11.14 4.75
CA GLY A 351 -25.50 12.04 3.59
C GLY A 351 -24.07 12.38 3.18
N GLY A 352 -23.94 13.44 2.40
CA GLY A 352 -22.66 13.99 1.96
C GLY A 352 -21.97 13.26 0.81
N GLY A 353 -21.02 13.98 0.20
CA GLY A 353 -20.31 13.56 -1.01
C GLY A 353 -21.16 13.58 -2.28
N ASN A 354 -20.72 12.84 -3.30
CA ASN A 354 -21.40 12.72 -4.60
C ASN A 354 -22.32 11.50 -4.73
N LEU A 355 -22.26 10.57 -3.77
CA LEU A 355 -23.19 9.45 -3.74
C LEU A 355 -24.55 9.93 -3.23
N THR A 356 -25.57 9.77 -4.06
CA THR A 356 -26.95 10.19 -3.75
C THR A 356 -27.83 8.97 -3.50
N GLY A 357 -28.94 9.14 -2.78
CA GLY A 357 -29.87 8.02 -2.49
C GLY A 357 -29.22 6.86 -1.73
N VAL A 358 -28.25 7.15 -0.86
CA VAL A 358 -27.48 6.13 -0.15
C VAL A 358 -28.38 5.37 0.83
N SER A 359 -28.34 4.03 0.78
CA SER A 359 -29.09 3.08 1.60
C SER A 359 -28.21 1.90 2.02
N GLY A 360 -28.67 1.08 2.96
CA GLY A 360 -27.90 -0.04 3.52
C GLY A 360 -27.06 0.37 4.73
N SER A 361 -26.03 -0.41 5.05
CA SER A 361 -25.18 -0.13 6.23
C SER A 361 -23.78 -0.74 6.13
N VAL A 362 -22.87 -0.25 6.98
CA VAL A 362 -21.57 -0.87 7.23
C VAL A 362 -21.52 -1.34 8.67
N ALA A 363 -21.41 -2.65 8.89
CA ALA A 363 -21.26 -3.26 10.20
C ALA A 363 -19.77 -3.42 10.53
N VAL A 364 -19.36 -3.03 11.72
CA VAL A 364 -17.96 -3.09 12.18
C VAL A 364 -17.91 -3.84 13.49
N ASN A 365 -17.06 -4.85 13.57
CA ASN A 365 -16.70 -5.52 14.80
C ASN A 365 -15.33 -5.04 15.24
N PHE A 366 -15.28 -4.24 16.31
CA PHE A 366 -14.04 -3.63 16.77
C PHE A 366 -13.07 -4.62 17.43
N VAL A 367 -13.57 -5.77 17.88
CA VAL A 367 -12.76 -6.85 18.49
C VAL A 367 -12.05 -7.64 17.40
N THR A 368 -12.79 -8.14 16.41
CA THR A 368 -12.24 -8.95 15.32
C THR A 368 -11.65 -8.09 14.19
N ARG A 369 -11.92 -6.78 14.23
CA ARG A 369 -11.59 -5.77 13.23
C ARG A 369 -12.28 -5.95 11.89
N ASP A 370 -13.31 -6.79 11.83
CA ASP A 370 -14.04 -7.05 10.59
C ASP A 370 -14.94 -5.87 10.25
N VAL A 371 -14.97 -5.51 8.97
CA VAL A 371 -15.83 -4.48 8.37
C VAL A 371 -16.66 -5.15 7.29
N GLY A 372 -17.98 -5.16 7.45
CA GLY A 372 -18.94 -5.75 6.52
C GLY A 372 -19.85 -4.69 5.90
N VAL A 373 -19.80 -4.56 4.57
CA VAL A 373 -20.76 -3.76 3.81
C VAL A 373 -22.00 -4.61 3.56
N GLN A 374 -23.18 -4.11 3.94
CA GLN A 374 -24.43 -4.87 3.93
C GLN A 374 -25.50 -4.14 3.12
N ASN A 375 -25.89 -4.73 1.99
CA ASN A 375 -26.93 -4.25 1.09
C ASN A 375 -26.82 -2.74 0.77
N LEU A 376 -25.60 -2.26 0.58
CA LEU A 376 -25.35 -0.86 0.27
C LEU A 376 -25.91 -0.55 -1.12
N GLY A 377 -26.56 0.59 -1.26
CA GLY A 377 -27.10 1.06 -2.55
C GLY A 377 -27.04 2.57 -2.63
N PHE A 378 -26.78 3.10 -3.83
CA PHE A 378 -26.65 4.54 -4.08
C PHE A 378 -26.64 4.83 -5.58
N THR A 379 -26.81 6.09 -5.94
CA THR A 379 -26.72 6.62 -7.30
C THR A 379 -25.48 7.49 -7.46
N VAL A 380 -24.70 7.24 -8.51
CA VAL A 380 -23.53 8.03 -8.91
C VAL A 380 -23.51 8.18 -10.43
N ASP A 381 -23.30 9.39 -10.93
CA ASP A 381 -23.31 9.72 -12.38
C ASP A 381 -24.52 9.18 -13.15
N GLY A 382 -25.69 9.10 -12.50
CA GLY A 382 -26.93 8.56 -13.08
C GLY A 382 -27.06 7.04 -13.09
N LEU A 383 -26.02 6.31 -12.65
CA LEU A 383 -26.03 4.86 -12.47
C LEU A 383 -26.52 4.51 -11.07
N VAL A 384 -27.39 3.49 -10.95
CA VAL A 384 -27.96 3.06 -9.66
C VAL A 384 -27.39 1.72 -9.26
N PHE A 385 -26.64 1.70 -8.16
CA PHE A 385 -26.08 0.48 -7.58
C PHE A 385 -26.93 0.03 -6.39
N SER A 386 -27.14 -1.27 -6.25
CA SER A 386 -27.96 -1.82 -5.17
C SER A 386 -27.48 -3.21 -4.73
N GLY A 387 -27.79 -3.57 -3.48
CA GLY A 387 -27.43 -4.88 -2.93
C GLY A 387 -25.93 -5.12 -2.87
N LEU A 388 -25.12 -4.06 -2.78
CA LEU A 388 -23.68 -4.16 -2.68
C LEU A 388 -23.31 -4.75 -1.32
N ASN A 389 -22.59 -5.86 -1.34
CA ASN A 389 -22.09 -6.52 -0.14
C ASN A 389 -20.58 -6.75 -0.25
N GLY A 390 -19.89 -6.81 0.88
CA GLY A 390 -18.45 -7.08 0.92
C GLY A 390 -17.94 -7.17 2.34
N SER A 391 -16.75 -7.73 2.52
CA SER A 391 -16.11 -7.86 3.82
C SER A 391 -14.62 -7.57 3.73
N THR A 392 -14.09 -6.89 4.73
CA THR A 392 -12.65 -6.64 4.89
C THR A 392 -12.30 -6.49 6.37
N ARG A 393 -11.08 -6.09 6.68
CA ARG A 393 -10.63 -5.71 8.01
C ARG A 393 -10.02 -4.32 8.00
N PHE A 394 -10.20 -3.59 9.09
CA PHE A 394 -9.51 -2.32 9.27
C PHE A 394 -8.12 -2.51 9.92
N ASP A 395 -7.18 -1.67 9.53
CA ASP A 395 -5.84 -1.64 10.11
C ASP A 395 -5.80 -0.70 11.32
N ALA A 396 -5.83 -1.29 12.52
CA ALA A 396 -5.73 -0.54 13.79
C ALA A 396 -4.38 0.16 14.00
N ARG A 397 -3.40 -0.02 13.11
CA ARG A 397 -2.12 0.73 13.12
C ARG A 397 -2.27 2.12 12.50
N THR A 398 -3.25 2.32 11.62
CA THR A 398 -3.64 3.65 11.15
C THR A 398 -4.60 4.25 12.18
N LEU A 399 -4.41 5.52 12.57
CA LEU A 399 -5.17 6.12 13.68
C LEU A 399 -6.65 6.16 13.34
N SER A 400 -6.97 6.57 12.11
CA SER A 400 -8.32 6.57 11.55
C SER A 400 -8.89 5.18 11.23
N GLY A 401 -8.17 4.08 11.46
CA GLY A 401 -8.66 2.73 11.20
C GLY A 401 -9.03 2.50 9.73
N ALA A 402 -8.12 2.82 8.82
CA ALA A 402 -8.32 2.65 7.39
C ALA A 402 -8.66 1.19 7.03
N PHE A 403 -9.57 1.02 6.07
CA PHE A 403 -9.87 -0.28 5.47
C PHE A 403 -10.10 -0.14 3.97
N SER A 404 -9.88 -1.25 3.25
CA SER A 404 -10.25 -1.39 1.85
C SER A 404 -10.60 -2.83 1.53
N GLY A 405 -11.50 -3.04 0.58
CA GLY A 405 -11.95 -4.36 0.16
C GLY A 405 -12.66 -4.33 -1.19
N ASN A 406 -13.13 -5.50 -1.62
CA ASN A 406 -13.86 -5.68 -2.87
C ASN A 406 -15.30 -6.07 -2.57
N TYR A 407 -16.23 -5.67 -3.43
CA TYR A 407 -17.60 -6.13 -3.30
C TYR A 407 -17.70 -7.61 -3.69
N SER A 408 -18.35 -8.41 -2.86
CA SER A 408 -18.63 -9.82 -3.13
C SER A 408 -19.87 -10.01 -4.00
N SER A 409 -20.82 -9.06 -3.96
CA SER A 409 -22.07 -9.11 -4.73
C SER A 409 -22.65 -7.72 -4.93
N GLY A 410 -23.65 -7.64 -5.81
CA GLY A 410 -24.49 -6.47 -6.04
C GLY A 410 -24.95 -6.38 -7.49
N SER A 411 -25.77 -5.37 -7.78
CA SER A 411 -26.26 -5.10 -9.12
C SER A 411 -26.11 -3.62 -9.45
N CYS A 412 -26.11 -3.32 -10.75
CA CYS A 412 -26.16 -1.96 -11.25
C CYS A 412 -27.22 -1.83 -12.34
N THR A 413 -28.06 -0.81 -12.23
CA THR A 413 -28.99 -0.36 -13.26
C THR A 413 -28.36 0.79 -14.04
N GLY A 414 -28.32 0.67 -15.36
CA GLY A 414 -27.68 1.65 -16.26
C GLY A 414 -26.26 1.27 -16.68
N CYS A 415 -25.60 0.36 -15.95
CA CYS A 415 -24.29 -0.16 -16.34
C CYS A 415 -24.36 -1.03 -17.60
N THR A 416 -23.32 -0.99 -18.42
CA THR A 416 -23.15 -1.91 -19.57
C THR A 416 -22.72 -3.31 -19.12
N GLY A 417 -22.03 -3.40 -17.99
CA GLY A 417 -21.69 -4.64 -17.30
C GLY A 417 -21.08 -4.36 -15.92
N PHE A 418 -21.72 -4.82 -14.84
CA PHE A 418 -21.21 -4.63 -13.50
C PHE A 418 -20.52 -5.90 -12.98
N VAL A 419 -19.28 -5.76 -12.51
CA VAL A 419 -18.52 -6.85 -11.88
C VAL A 419 -18.20 -6.45 -10.44
N PRO A 420 -18.99 -6.90 -9.44
CA PRO A 420 -18.80 -6.53 -8.04
C PRO A 420 -17.37 -6.78 -7.55
N GLN A 421 -16.80 -7.93 -7.91
CA GLN A 421 -15.47 -8.36 -7.47
C GLN A 421 -14.33 -7.50 -8.00
N SER A 422 -14.53 -6.80 -9.12
CA SER A 422 -13.56 -5.84 -9.64
C SER A 422 -13.76 -4.44 -9.07
N SER A 423 -14.88 -4.19 -8.42
CA SER A 423 -15.21 -2.93 -7.79
C SER A 423 -14.74 -2.95 -6.33
N VAL A 424 -14.27 -1.80 -5.86
CA VAL A 424 -13.57 -1.68 -4.58
C VAL A 424 -14.22 -0.62 -3.72
N PHE A 425 -14.13 -0.82 -2.42
CA PHE A 425 -14.55 0.13 -1.41
C PHE A 425 -13.46 0.33 -0.37
N GLY A 426 -13.51 1.44 0.34
CA GLY A 426 -12.65 1.73 1.46
C GLY A 426 -13.25 2.81 2.35
N GLY A 427 -12.56 3.11 3.44
CA GLY A 427 -13.00 4.16 4.34
C GLY A 427 -12.04 4.45 5.47
N ASN A 428 -12.39 5.48 6.24
CA ASN A 428 -11.70 5.92 7.45
C ASN A 428 -12.75 6.30 8.51
N PHE A 429 -12.47 6.00 9.77
CA PHE A 429 -13.33 6.36 10.89
C PHE A 429 -13.10 7.82 11.33
N LEU A 430 -14.19 8.48 11.70
CA LEU A 430 -14.23 9.85 12.17
C LEU A 430 -14.64 9.95 13.63
N GLY A 431 -14.21 11.03 14.28
CA GLY A 431 -14.54 11.34 15.66
C GLY A 431 -13.69 10.53 16.64
N SER A 432 -13.56 11.03 17.87
CA SER A 432 -12.76 10.46 18.95
C SER A 432 -12.99 8.96 19.19
N ASN A 433 -14.23 8.47 19.03
CA ASN A 433 -14.63 7.08 19.29
C ASN A 433 -15.17 6.33 18.06
N ALA A 434 -14.72 6.70 16.86
CA ALA A 434 -15.20 6.14 15.59
C ALA A 434 -16.73 6.25 15.43
N ASP A 435 -17.30 7.42 15.72
CA ASP A 435 -18.74 7.68 15.66
C ASP A 435 -19.23 8.03 14.25
N GLY A 436 -18.29 8.41 13.37
CA GLY A 436 -18.51 8.57 11.94
C GLY A 436 -17.61 7.66 11.11
N LEU A 437 -17.95 7.54 9.83
CA LEU A 437 -17.22 6.73 8.87
C LEU A 437 -17.31 7.41 7.50
N ILE A 438 -16.17 7.81 6.95
CA ILE A 438 -16.07 8.18 5.54
C ILE A 438 -16.01 6.88 4.75
N PHE A 439 -16.93 6.71 3.81
CA PHE A 439 -16.95 5.60 2.89
C PHE A 439 -16.63 6.10 1.49
N SER A 440 -15.73 5.42 0.79
CA SER A 440 -15.36 5.72 -0.59
C SER A 440 -15.40 4.46 -1.43
N THR A 441 -15.69 4.60 -2.71
CA THR A 441 -15.86 3.47 -3.64
C THR A 441 -15.35 3.83 -5.02
N ILE A 442 -14.87 2.80 -5.74
CA ILE A 442 -14.61 2.85 -7.17
C ILE A 442 -15.33 1.67 -7.81
N LEU A 443 -16.23 1.97 -8.75
CA LEU A 443 -17.10 1.00 -9.41
C LEU A 443 -16.75 0.90 -10.88
N LEU A 444 -16.80 -0.31 -11.43
CA LEU A 444 -16.65 -0.55 -12.86
C LEU A 444 -18.01 -0.88 -13.47
N ASP A 445 -18.50 -0.04 -14.36
CA ASP A 445 -19.80 -0.20 -15.03
C ASP A 445 -19.71 -0.97 -16.36
N GLY A 446 -18.50 -1.45 -16.71
CA GLY A 446 -18.19 -2.17 -17.93
C GLY A 446 -17.53 -1.30 -19.01
N ALA A 447 -17.71 0.01 -18.95
CA ALA A 447 -17.17 0.97 -19.92
C ALA A 447 -16.21 2.00 -19.29
N ALA A 448 -16.49 2.41 -18.06
CA ALA A 448 -15.81 3.45 -17.32
C ALA A 448 -15.66 3.07 -15.82
N THR A 449 -15.02 3.98 -15.09
CA THR A 449 -14.90 3.91 -13.63
C THR A 449 -15.68 5.04 -13.00
N HIS A 450 -16.38 4.75 -11.90
CA HIS A 450 -17.16 5.72 -11.15
C HIS A 450 -16.64 5.77 -9.72
N GLY A 451 -16.15 6.94 -9.33
CA GLY A 451 -15.65 7.19 -8.00
C GLY A 451 -16.70 7.89 -7.15
N GLY A 452 -16.83 7.51 -5.88
CA GLY A 452 -17.70 8.24 -4.99
C GLY A 452 -17.33 8.17 -3.53
N THR A 453 -17.86 9.13 -2.76
CA THR A 453 -17.68 9.21 -1.32
C THR A 453 -19.00 9.55 -0.63
N THR A 454 -19.20 9.07 0.59
CA THR A 454 -20.36 9.39 1.45
C THR A 454 -20.01 9.29 2.92
N LEU A 455 -20.76 9.98 3.78
CA LEU A 455 -20.65 9.89 5.23
C LEU A 455 -21.67 8.88 5.75
N LEU A 456 -21.17 7.93 6.54
CA LEU A 456 -21.97 7.04 7.36
C LEU A 456 -21.75 7.41 8.83
N LYS A 457 -22.79 7.31 9.66
CA LYS A 457 -22.67 7.58 11.11
C LYS A 457 -23.26 6.46 11.93
N ARG A 458 -22.76 6.32 13.16
CA ARG A 458 -23.42 5.50 14.17
C ARG A 458 -24.77 6.16 14.53
N PRO A 459 -25.86 5.37 14.64
CA PRO A 459 -27.19 5.90 14.97
C PRO A 459 -27.25 6.55 16.36
#